data_AF-A0A1C4GSJ8-F1
#
_entry.id   AF-A0A1C4GSJ8-F1
#
_cell.length_a   1.000
_cell.length_b   1.000
_cell.length_c   1.000
_cell.angle_alpha   90.00
_cell.angle_beta   90.00
_cell.angle_gamma   90.00
#
_symmetry.space_group_name_H-M   'P 1'
#
loop_
_entity.id
_entity.type
_entity.pdbx_description
1 polymer ?
#
loop_
_entity_poly.entity_id
_entity_poly.type
_entity_poly.pdbx_seq_one_letter_code
_entity_poly.pdbx_strand_id
1 'polypeptide(L)'
;MTKKTLEEKIKQVGFWTFGGIFWYLAIAFFLKSNYPIYDYDFNRSIAYDVIKDALTLAAAFLAPVAAFILFSDWRVQHIEKRKEQESEVILSRINILLEKLAQLYVSVCRDENINNEAASLDIVKQEFLITLECIALEKITEKSFGPDSEAKDFYNASKKILKEINQIGKKLKEDEDFFQRYPLLEKNIDRFGDSRESYLSRLKRQRESIESLSLEISNLTELSKGLRVL
;
A
#
# COMPACT_ATOMS: atom_id res chain seq x y z
N MET A 1 -22.46 -8.48 0.00
CA MET A 1 -22.73 -9.59 -0.94
C MET A 1 -21.53 -10.51 -0.92
N THR A 2 -21.71 -11.80 -0.60
CA THR A 2 -20.62 -12.77 -0.53
C THR A 2 -20.03 -12.97 -1.94
N LYS A 3 -18.72 -12.73 -2.12
CA LYS A 3 -18.02 -12.99 -3.38
C LYS A 3 -18.18 -14.48 -3.71
N LYS A 4 -18.90 -14.81 -4.80
CA LYS A 4 -19.01 -16.19 -5.28
C LYS A 4 -17.63 -16.72 -5.65
N THR A 5 -17.32 -17.94 -5.21
CA THR A 5 -16.03 -18.58 -5.49
C THR A 5 -15.89 -18.90 -6.98
N LEU A 6 -14.65 -19.08 -7.45
CA LEU A 6 -14.38 -19.50 -8.84
C LEU A 6 -15.16 -20.76 -9.20
N GLU A 7 -15.23 -21.72 -8.27
CA GLU A 7 -15.97 -22.97 -8.41
C GLU A 7 -17.47 -22.74 -8.64
N GLU A 8 -18.10 -21.83 -7.90
CA GLU A 8 -19.51 -21.50 -8.07
C GLU A 8 -19.81 -20.86 -9.43
N LYS A 9 -18.91 -19.98 -9.91
CA LYS A 9 -19.04 -19.33 -11.23
C LYS A 9 -18.92 -20.36 -12.35
N ILE A 10 -17.97 -21.29 -12.25
CA ILE A 10 -17.79 -22.37 -13.21
C ILE A 10 -19.00 -23.32 -13.20
N LYS A 11 -19.47 -23.72 -12.02
CA LYS A 11 -20.68 -24.56 -11.87
C LYS A 11 -21.91 -23.90 -12.48
N GLN A 12 -22.11 -22.60 -12.26
CA GLN A 12 -23.24 -21.86 -12.80
C GLN A 12 -23.19 -21.83 -14.35
N VAL A 13 -22.04 -21.52 -14.95
CA VAL A 13 -21.90 -21.54 -16.41
C VAL A 13 -22.09 -22.94 -16.97
N GLY A 14 -21.47 -23.96 -16.37
CA GLY A 14 -21.61 -25.35 -16.79
C GLY A 14 -23.06 -25.82 -16.81
N PHE A 15 -23.85 -25.45 -15.79
CA PHE A 15 -25.27 -25.77 -15.73
C PHE A 15 -26.07 -25.16 -16.89
N TRP A 16 -25.86 -23.86 -17.19
CA TRP A 16 -26.53 -23.18 -18.29
C TRP A 16 -26.10 -23.71 -19.66
N THR A 17 -24.81 -24.00 -19.84
CA THR A 17 -24.31 -24.57 -21.09
C THR A 17 -24.86 -25.97 -21.32
N PHE A 18 -24.92 -26.82 -20.30
CA PHE A 18 -25.49 -28.16 -20.42
C PHE A 18 -26.99 -28.11 -20.76
N GLY A 19 -27.73 -27.20 -20.11
CA GLY A 19 -29.14 -26.95 -20.43
C GLY A 19 -29.34 -26.47 -21.88
N GLY A 20 -28.50 -25.56 -22.36
CA GLY A 20 -28.55 -25.05 -23.74
C GLY A 20 -28.25 -26.13 -24.78
N ILE A 21 -27.24 -26.97 -24.54
CA ILE A 21 -26.90 -28.11 -25.40
C ILE A 21 -28.05 -29.13 -25.45
N PHE A 22 -28.64 -29.43 -24.29
CA PHE A 22 -29.77 -30.35 -24.20
C PHE A 22 -30.96 -29.88 -25.06
N TRP A 23 -31.31 -28.58 -24.96
CA TRP A 23 -32.37 -28.00 -25.79
C TRP A 23 -32.00 -27.96 -27.27
N TYR A 24 -30.76 -27.64 -27.62
CA TYR A 24 -30.28 -27.68 -29.00
C TYR A 24 -30.42 -29.09 -29.59
N LEU A 25 -29.99 -30.12 -28.86
CA LEU A 25 -30.13 -31.52 -29.29
C LEU A 25 -31.60 -31.90 -29.46
N ALA A 26 -32.47 -31.57 -28.51
CA ALA A 26 -33.91 -31.86 -28.59
C ALA A 26 -34.54 -31.24 -29.86
N ILE A 27 -34.24 -29.97 -30.15
CA ILE A 27 -34.74 -29.25 -31.33
C ILE A 27 -34.15 -29.83 -32.62
N ALA A 28 -32.84 -30.11 -32.64
CA ALA A 28 -32.15 -30.63 -33.81
C ALA A 28 -32.63 -32.05 -34.19
N PHE A 29 -32.86 -32.92 -33.20
CA PHE A 29 -33.47 -34.23 -33.43
C PHE A 29 -34.91 -34.10 -33.93
N PHE A 30 -35.70 -33.17 -33.39
CA PHE A 30 -37.06 -32.91 -33.88
C PHE A 30 -37.09 -32.46 -35.34
N LEU A 31 -36.24 -31.49 -35.70
CA LEU A 31 -36.16 -30.92 -37.05
C LEU A 31 -35.60 -31.90 -38.08
N LYS A 32 -34.66 -32.76 -37.68
CA LYS A 32 -33.96 -33.69 -38.58
C LYS A 32 -34.62 -35.07 -38.63
N SER A 33 -35.56 -35.36 -37.72
CA SER A 33 -36.45 -36.51 -37.86
C SER A 33 -37.49 -36.23 -38.95
N ASN A 34 -37.54 -37.08 -39.97
CA ASN A 34 -38.61 -37.01 -40.97
C ASN A 34 -39.93 -37.43 -40.31
N TYR A 35 -40.81 -36.47 -40.09
CA TYR A 35 -42.20 -36.71 -39.72
C TYR A 35 -42.94 -37.30 -40.95
N PRO A 36 -43.69 -38.42 -40.87
CA PRO A 36 -44.40 -38.96 -39.70
C PRO A 36 -43.79 -40.21 -39.04
N ILE A 37 -44.16 -40.38 -37.76
CA ILE A 37 -43.56 -41.16 -36.66
C ILE A 37 -43.57 -42.71 -36.80
N TYR A 38 -44.17 -43.29 -37.84
CA TYR A 38 -44.61 -44.70 -37.72
C TYR A 38 -43.60 -45.79 -38.10
N ASP A 39 -42.51 -45.50 -38.80
CA ASP A 39 -41.43 -46.47 -39.03
C ASP A 39 -40.13 -45.72 -39.32
N TYR A 40 -39.26 -45.54 -38.33
CA TYR A 40 -37.95 -44.93 -38.56
C TYR A 40 -36.82 -45.72 -37.90
N ASP A 41 -35.89 -46.16 -38.76
CA ASP A 41 -34.58 -46.66 -38.35
C ASP A 41 -33.74 -45.47 -37.90
N PHE A 42 -33.22 -45.51 -36.67
CA PHE A 42 -32.42 -44.43 -36.11
C PHE A 42 -31.15 -44.23 -36.95
N ASN A 43 -31.10 -43.17 -37.76
CA ASN A 43 -29.96 -42.89 -38.63
C ASN A 43 -28.76 -42.42 -37.80
N ARG A 44 -27.88 -43.36 -37.48
CA ARG A 44 -26.68 -43.15 -36.64
C ARG A 44 -25.74 -42.08 -37.20
N SER A 45 -25.67 -41.93 -38.53
CA SER A 45 -24.85 -40.89 -39.17
C SER A 45 -25.37 -39.49 -38.87
N ILE A 46 -26.69 -39.31 -38.97
CA ILE A 46 -27.36 -38.05 -38.69
C ILE A 46 -27.24 -37.68 -37.20
N ALA A 47 -27.42 -38.65 -36.31
CA ALA A 47 -27.28 -38.46 -34.87
C ALA A 47 -25.84 -38.06 -34.50
N TYR A 48 -24.84 -38.71 -35.10
CA TYR A 48 -23.43 -38.39 -34.88
C TYR A 48 -23.10 -36.95 -35.29
N ASP A 49 -23.56 -36.50 -36.46
CA ASP A 49 -23.31 -35.13 -36.93
C ASP A 49 -23.94 -34.08 -36.00
N VAL A 50 -25.18 -34.31 -35.55
CA VAL A 50 -25.88 -33.39 -34.65
C VAL A 50 -25.20 -33.31 -33.28
N ILE A 51 -24.72 -34.44 -32.75
CA ILE A 51 -23.96 -34.46 -31.50
C ILE A 51 -22.62 -33.76 -31.66
N LYS A 52 -21.92 -33.98 -32.78
CA LYS A 52 -20.65 -33.32 -33.08
C LYS A 52 -20.81 -31.80 -33.19
N ASP A 53 -21.85 -31.33 -33.87
CA ASP A 53 -22.16 -29.90 -34.00
C ASP A 53 -22.52 -29.29 -32.65
N ALA A 54 -23.33 -29.99 -31.85
CA ALA A 54 -23.68 -29.57 -30.49
C ALA A 54 -22.43 -29.42 -29.59
N LEU A 55 -21.51 -30.39 -29.64
CA LEU A 55 -20.25 -30.36 -28.88
C LEU A 55 -19.29 -29.27 -29.39
N THR A 56 -19.24 -29.04 -30.70
CA THR A 56 -18.42 -27.98 -31.30
C THR A 56 -18.93 -26.60 -30.91
N LEU A 57 -20.24 -26.41 -30.95
CA LEU A 57 -20.90 -25.17 -30.52
C LEU A 57 -20.74 -24.95 -29.02
N ALA A 58 -20.88 -26.02 -28.21
CA ALA A 58 -20.59 -25.99 -26.80
C ALA A 58 -19.14 -25.55 -26.51
N ALA A 59 -18.16 -26.17 -27.18
CA ALA A 59 -16.75 -25.83 -26.99
C ALA A 59 -16.46 -24.37 -27.43
N ALA A 60 -17.03 -23.94 -28.56
CA ALA A 60 -16.88 -22.58 -29.08
C ALA A 60 -17.43 -21.51 -28.13
N PHE A 61 -18.49 -21.81 -27.36
CA PHE A 61 -19.04 -20.90 -26.36
C PHE A 61 -18.36 -21.03 -25.00
N LEU A 62 -18.06 -22.25 -24.55
CA LEU A 62 -17.57 -22.52 -23.20
C LEU A 62 -16.10 -22.09 -23.03
N ALA A 63 -15.28 -22.21 -24.08
CA ALA A 63 -13.87 -21.80 -24.02
C ALA A 63 -13.69 -20.28 -23.78
N PRO A 64 -14.34 -19.36 -24.54
CA PRO A 64 -14.28 -17.92 -24.25
C PRO A 64 -14.83 -17.55 -22.87
N VAL A 65 -15.92 -18.19 -22.42
CA VAL A 65 -16.54 -17.90 -21.12
C VAL A 65 -15.65 -18.37 -19.97
N ALA A 66 -15.08 -19.57 -20.07
CA ALA A 66 -14.13 -20.08 -19.10
C ALA A 66 -12.88 -19.18 -19.02
N ALA A 67 -12.35 -18.76 -20.17
CA ALA A 67 -11.23 -17.81 -20.23
C ALA A 67 -11.58 -16.47 -19.57
N PHE A 68 -12.78 -15.93 -19.79
CA PHE A 68 -13.23 -14.69 -19.16
C PHE A 68 -13.34 -14.80 -17.64
N ILE A 69 -13.93 -15.89 -17.13
CA ILE A 69 -14.05 -16.14 -15.69
C ILE A 69 -12.68 -16.25 -15.05
N LEU A 70 -11.80 -17.05 -15.66
CA LEU A 70 -10.44 -17.28 -15.16
C LEU A 70 -9.63 -15.97 -15.17
N PHE A 71 -9.72 -15.19 -16.25
CA PHE A 71 -9.04 -13.90 -16.34
C PHE A 71 -9.58 -12.88 -15.33
N SER A 72 -10.89 -12.86 -15.09
CA SER A 72 -11.51 -11.97 -14.12
C SER A 72 -11.05 -12.29 -12.70
N ASP A 73 -10.98 -13.57 -12.34
CA ASP A 73 -10.50 -14.01 -11.03
C ASP A 73 -8.99 -13.76 -10.86
N TRP A 74 -8.20 -14.13 -11.87
CA TRP A 74 -6.76 -13.87 -11.93
C TRP A 74 -6.44 -12.38 -11.77
N ARG A 75 -7.21 -11.49 -12.43
CA ARG A 75 -7.05 -10.04 -12.30
C ARG A 75 -7.27 -9.56 -10.87
N VAL A 76 -8.29 -10.07 -10.18
CA VAL A 76 -8.57 -9.69 -8.78
C VAL A 76 -7.41 -10.12 -7.88
N GLN A 77 -6.97 -11.37 -7.98
CA GLN A 77 -5.82 -11.88 -7.21
C GLN A 77 -4.55 -11.06 -7.48
N HIS A 78 -4.30 -10.67 -8.74
CA HIS A 78 -3.14 -9.84 -9.09
C HIS A 78 -3.22 -8.43 -8.53
N ILE A 79 -4.41 -7.85 -8.42
CA ILE A 79 -4.60 -6.54 -7.79
C ILE A 79 -4.36 -6.64 -6.28
N GLU A 80 -4.91 -7.66 -5.63
CA GLU A 80 -4.73 -7.91 -4.19
C GLU A 80 -3.24 -8.13 -3.88
N LYS A 81 -2.56 -9.01 -4.62
CA LYS A 81 -1.11 -9.25 -4.48
C LYS A 81 -0.26 -7.99 -4.73
N ARG A 82 -0.65 -7.15 -5.69
CA ARG A 82 0.05 -5.89 -5.94
C ARG A 82 -0.11 -4.94 -4.75
N LYS A 83 -1.32 -4.83 -4.18
CA LYS A 83 -1.57 -3.99 -3.01
C LYS A 83 -0.78 -4.47 -1.79
N GLU A 84 -0.72 -5.77 -1.57
CA GLU A 84 0.09 -6.40 -0.52
C GLU A 84 1.56 -5.96 -0.64
N GLN A 85 2.15 -6.14 -1.83
CA GLN A 85 3.53 -5.75 -2.13
C GLN A 85 3.77 -4.24 -2.00
N GLU A 86 2.84 -3.41 -2.49
CA GLU A 86 2.96 -1.95 -2.36
C GLU A 86 2.88 -1.51 -0.89
N SER A 87 2.04 -2.14 -0.08
CA SER A 87 1.95 -1.85 1.36
C SER A 87 3.23 -2.26 2.10
N GLU A 88 3.82 -3.41 1.75
CA GLU A 88 5.10 -3.87 2.31
C GLU A 88 6.24 -2.90 1.98
N VAL A 89 6.32 -2.42 0.74
CA VAL A 89 7.33 -1.43 0.31
C VAL A 89 7.16 -0.13 1.08
N ILE A 90 5.93 0.33 1.30
CA ILE A 90 5.67 1.55 2.08
C ILE A 90 6.13 1.36 3.53
N LEU A 91 5.79 0.24 4.16
CA LEU A 91 6.19 -0.06 5.54
C LEU A 91 7.70 -0.14 5.71
N SER A 92 8.37 -0.86 4.79
CA SER A 92 9.83 -0.94 4.75
C SER A 92 10.45 0.46 4.70
N ARG A 93 9.94 1.33 3.84
CA ARG A 93 10.45 2.71 3.69
C ARG A 93 10.15 3.59 4.90
N ILE A 94 8.99 3.44 5.54
CA ILE A 94 8.68 4.12 6.81
C ILE A 94 9.68 3.73 7.88
N ASN A 95 10.00 2.44 8.01
CA ASN A 95 10.96 1.98 9.02
C ASN A 95 12.38 2.53 8.75
N ILE A 96 12.83 2.54 7.50
CA ILE A 96 14.11 3.17 7.12
C ILE A 96 14.12 4.66 7.48
N LEU A 97 13.00 5.37 7.26
CA LEU A 97 12.87 6.78 7.63
C LEU A 97 12.95 6.99 9.15
N LEU A 98 12.33 6.12 9.94
CA LEU A 98 12.43 6.17 11.40
C LEU A 98 13.85 5.91 11.89
N GLU A 99 14.58 4.98 11.28
CA GLU A 99 15.99 4.74 11.57
C GLU A 99 16.84 5.98 11.26
N LYS A 100 16.63 6.61 10.10
CA LYS A 100 17.32 7.87 9.75
C LYS A 100 16.98 9.00 10.72
N LEU A 101 15.72 9.11 11.13
CA LEU A 101 15.29 10.10 12.12
C LEU A 101 15.95 9.87 13.48
N ALA A 102 16.08 8.61 13.92
CA ALA A 102 16.79 8.26 15.14
C ALA A 102 18.29 8.56 15.05
N GLN A 103 18.91 8.32 13.88
CA GLN A 103 20.31 8.71 13.63
C GLN A 103 20.49 10.22 13.68
N LEU A 104 19.57 10.98 13.08
CA LEU A 104 19.54 12.44 13.15
C LEU A 104 19.43 12.90 14.61
N TYR A 105 18.51 12.35 15.38
CA TYR A 105 18.38 12.63 16.82
C TYR A 105 19.71 12.42 17.56
N VAL A 106 20.38 11.29 17.35
CA VAL A 106 21.67 11.00 17.98
C VAL A 106 22.74 12.01 17.55
N SER A 107 22.75 12.45 16.29
CA SER A 107 23.70 13.46 15.83
C SER A 107 23.49 14.83 16.49
N VAL A 108 22.24 15.27 16.66
CA VAL A 108 21.91 16.54 17.34
C VAL A 108 22.29 16.47 18.83
N CYS A 109 22.15 15.30 19.47
CA CYS A 109 22.47 15.14 20.89
C CYS A 109 23.96 15.02 21.22
N ARG A 110 24.86 14.92 20.22
CA ARG A 110 26.31 14.80 20.48
C ARG A 110 26.92 16.16 20.73
N ASP A 111 27.41 16.37 21.97
CA ASP A 111 28.11 17.60 22.38
C ASP A 111 29.34 17.94 21.49
N GLU A 112 29.96 16.94 20.85
CA GLU A 112 31.10 17.14 19.92
C GLU A 112 30.75 17.90 18.64
N ASN A 113 29.45 18.02 18.30
CA ASN A 113 28.98 18.75 17.12
C ASN A 113 28.81 20.25 17.37
N ILE A 114 28.83 20.67 18.64
CA ILE A 114 28.69 22.07 19.03
C ILE A 114 29.93 22.84 18.53
N ASN A 115 29.74 23.74 17.56
CA ASN A 115 30.77 24.49 16.80
C ASN A 115 31.45 23.74 15.63
N ASN A 116 31.01 22.54 15.26
CA ASN A 116 31.53 21.86 14.08
C ASN A 116 30.65 22.14 12.85
N GLU A 117 31.08 23.08 12.00
CA GLU A 117 30.37 23.47 10.78
C GLU A 117 30.15 22.31 9.80
N ALA A 118 31.05 21.32 9.77
CA ALA A 118 30.86 20.14 8.94
C ALA A 118 29.75 19.21 9.48
N ALA A 119 29.63 19.11 10.81
CA ALA A 119 28.59 18.32 11.46
C ALA A 119 27.21 18.97 11.31
N SER A 120 27.11 20.29 11.48
CA SER A 120 25.85 21.02 11.28
C SER A 120 25.37 20.93 9.83
N LEU A 121 26.28 21.03 8.86
CA LEU A 121 25.95 20.83 7.45
C LEU A 121 25.45 19.41 7.17
N ASP A 122 25.98 18.39 7.85
CA ASP A 122 25.50 17.01 7.71
C ASP A 122 24.08 16.85 8.27
N ILE A 123 23.79 17.42 9.44
CA ILE A 123 22.44 17.42 10.06
C ILE A 123 21.42 18.08 9.12
N VAL A 124 21.76 19.23 8.53
CA VAL A 124 20.89 19.92 7.55
C VAL A 124 20.65 19.05 6.31
N LYS A 125 21.68 18.37 5.80
CA LYS A 125 21.53 17.45 4.66
C LYS A 125 20.63 16.27 5.02
N GLN A 126 20.80 15.67 6.19
CA GLN A 126 20.00 14.54 6.63
C GLN A 126 18.52 14.93 6.81
N GLU A 127 18.22 16.07 7.45
CA GLU A 127 16.84 16.59 7.54
C GLU A 127 16.22 16.79 6.16
N PHE A 128 16.95 17.42 5.24
CA PHE A 128 16.47 17.65 3.89
C PHE A 128 16.17 16.34 3.14
N LEU A 129 17.03 15.33 3.27
CA LEU A 129 16.81 14.00 2.68
C LEU A 129 15.59 13.31 3.28
N ILE A 130 15.40 13.35 4.60
CA ILE A 130 14.20 12.83 5.27
C ILE A 130 12.95 13.52 4.73
N THR A 131 12.97 14.85 4.62
CA THR A 131 11.85 15.63 4.09
C THR A 131 11.51 15.23 2.66
N LEU A 132 12.50 15.08 1.78
CA LEU A 132 12.27 14.64 0.39
C LEU A 132 11.69 13.22 0.32
N GLU A 133 12.20 12.31 1.12
CA GLU A 133 11.73 10.92 1.16
C GLU A 133 10.30 10.82 1.71
N CYS A 134 9.95 11.60 2.74
CA CYS A 134 8.57 11.70 3.24
C CYS A 134 7.62 12.16 2.12
N ILE A 135 7.97 13.24 1.39
CA ILE A 135 7.15 13.74 0.27
C ILE A 135 7.01 12.70 -0.84
N ALA A 136 8.11 12.01 -1.19
CA ALA A 136 8.07 10.97 -2.20
C ALA A 136 7.18 9.80 -1.78
N LEU A 137 7.26 9.39 -0.51
CA LEU A 137 6.50 8.27 0.01
C LEU A 137 5.01 8.61 0.19
N GLU A 138 4.68 9.84 0.56
CA GLU A 138 3.29 10.32 0.58
C GLU A 138 2.65 10.20 -0.81
N LYS A 139 3.36 10.62 -1.86
CA LYS A 139 2.88 10.49 -3.26
C LYS A 139 2.68 9.04 -3.67
N ILE A 140 3.59 8.14 -3.28
CA ILE A 140 3.44 6.70 -3.54
C ILE A 140 2.20 6.16 -2.83
N THR A 141 2.04 6.48 -1.54
CA THR A 141 0.91 6.04 -0.72
C THR A 141 -0.43 6.54 -1.30
N GLU A 142 -0.48 7.79 -1.74
CA GLU A 142 -1.66 8.37 -2.38
C GLU A 142 -2.01 7.70 -3.71
N LYS A 143 -1.01 7.40 -4.54
CA LYS A 143 -1.20 6.68 -5.80
C LYS A 143 -1.67 5.23 -5.60
N SER A 144 -1.14 4.55 -4.59
CA SER A 144 -1.41 3.12 -4.34
C SER A 144 -2.73 2.87 -3.63
N PHE A 145 -3.08 3.69 -2.64
CA PHE A 145 -4.23 3.45 -1.78
C PHE A 145 -5.25 4.58 -1.84
N GLY A 146 -4.85 5.85 -1.86
CA GLY A 146 -5.80 6.98 -1.90
C GLY A 146 -6.83 7.01 -0.74
N PRO A 147 -7.61 8.09 -0.62
CA PRO A 147 -8.53 8.29 0.51
C PRO A 147 -9.81 7.44 0.46
N ASP A 148 -10.18 6.94 -0.72
CA ASP A 148 -11.45 6.24 -0.97
C ASP A 148 -11.29 4.71 -1.14
N SER A 149 -10.09 4.17 -0.89
CA SER A 149 -9.89 2.73 -0.98
C SER A 149 -10.42 1.96 0.23
N GLU A 150 -10.61 0.65 0.02
CA GLU A 150 -10.78 -0.34 1.09
C GLU A 150 -9.60 -0.35 2.09
N ALA A 151 -8.47 0.26 1.73
CA ALA A 151 -7.24 0.40 2.50
C ALA A 151 -7.09 1.78 3.18
N LYS A 152 -8.19 2.52 3.33
CA LYS A 152 -8.20 3.89 3.89
C LYS A 152 -7.51 3.99 5.26
N ASP A 153 -7.64 2.98 6.11
CA ASP A 153 -7.02 2.99 7.44
C ASP A 153 -5.48 2.94 7.34
N PHE A 154 -4.95 2.06 6.48
CA PHE A 154 -3.52 2.00 6.17
C PHE A 154 -3.02 3.31 5.57
N TYR A 155 -3.76 3.87 4.60
CA TYR A 155 -3.44 5.16 3.98
C TYR A 155 -3.35 6.29 5.02
N ASN A 156 -4.37 6.43 5.87
CA ASN A 156 -4.44 7.47 6.89
C ASN A 156 -3.33 7.32 7.93
N ALA A 157 -3.08 6.09 8.40
CA ALA A 157 -2.04 5.81 9.38
C ALA A 157 -0.65 6.07 8.79
N SER A 158 -0.37 5.62 7.57
CA SER A 158 0.92 5.88 6.88
C SER A 158 1.16 7.37 6.68
N LYS A 159 0.14 8.11 6.23
CA LYS A 159 0.22 9.57 6.05
C LYS A 159 0.44 10.31 7.37
N LYS A 160 -0.22 9.86 8.44
CA LYS A 160 -0.02 10.42 9.79
C LYS A 160 1.42 10.23 10.24
N ILE A 161 1.95 9.01 10.14
CA ILE A 161 3.35 8.72 10.51
C ILE A 161 4.32 9.57 9.69
N LEU A 162 4.15 9.67 8.37
CA LEU A 162 5.04 10.47 7.51
C LEU A 162 5.04 11.95 7.88
N LYS A 163 3.86 12.49 8.20
CA LYS A 163 3.73 13.87 8.67
C LYS A 163 4.45 14.09 9.99
N GLU A 164 4.31 13.16 10.94
CA GLU A 164 4.96 13.22 12.25
C GLU A 164 6.49 13.09 12.12
N ILE A 165 7.00 12.16 11.30
CA ILE A 165 8.44 12.03 10.98
C ILE A 165 9.00 13.36 10.46
N ASN A 166 8.33 13.97 9.48
CA ASN A 166 8.74 15.25 8.90
C ASN A 166 8.72 16.39 9.93
N GLN A 167 7.72 16.42 10.81
CA GLN A 167 7.64 17.42 11.88
C GLN A 167 8.78 17.26 12.89
N ILE A 168 9.09 16.05 13.33
CA ILE A 168 10.20 15.79 14.24
C ILE A 168 11.54 16.15 13.58
N GLY A 169 11.74 15.78 12.31
CA GLY A 169 12.95 16.14 11.55
C GLY A 169 13.20 17.66 11.53
N LYS A 170 12.15 18.45 11.33
CA LYS A 170 12.23 19.92 11.40
C LYS A 170 12.54 20.44 12.80
N LYS A 171 11.88 19.91 13.84
CA LYS A 171 12.17 20.29 15.24
C LYS A 171 13.64 20.00 15.59
N LEU A 172 14.18 18.84 15.20
CA LEU A 172 15.57 18.48 15.45
C LEU A 172 16.56 19.45 14.80
N LYS A 173 16.25 19.94 13.60
CA LYS A 173 17.06 20.97 12.94
C LYS A 173 16.96 22.32 13.64
N GLU A 174 15.78 22.71 14.11
CA GLU A 174 15.60 23.92 14.92
C GLU A 174 16.40 23.85 16.23
N ASP A 175 16.43 22.67 16.85
CA ASP A 175 17.25 22.38 18.04
C ASP A 175 18.75 22.49 17.73
N GLU A 176 19.21 21.93 16.61
CA GLU A 176 20.60 22.07 16.16
C GLU A 176 20.99 23.53 15.90
N ASP A 177 20.14 24.28 15.19
CA ASP A 177 20.36 25.70 14.92
C ASP A 177 20.47 26.51 16.22
N PHE A 178 19.71 26.13 17.26
CA PHE A 178 19.82 26.71 18.59
C PHE A 178 21.18 26.40 19.24
N PHE A 179 21.64 25.14 19.20
CA PHE A 179 22.93 24.75 19.78
C PHE A 179 24.13 25.35 19.05
N GLN A 180 24.07 25.56 17.73
CA GLN A 180 25.15 26.25 17.02
C GLN A 180 25.24 27.73 17.43
N ARG A 181 24.12 28.37 17.75
CA ARG A 181 24.08 29.75 18.24
C ARG A 181 24.44 29.86 19.72
N TYR A 182 24.35 28.76 20.47
CA TYR A 182 24.51 28.72 21.92
C TYR A 182 25.87 29.28 22.42
N PRO A 183 27.03 28.90 21.84
CA PRO A 183 28.34 29.41 22.28
C PRO A 183 28.55 30.90 21.99
N LEU A 184 27.87 31.44 20.96
CA LEU A 184 27.89 32.87 20.64
C LEU A 184 27.02 33.67 21.62
N LEU A 185 25.90 33.10 22.07
CA LEU A 185 25.03 33.69 23.08
C LEU A 185 25.71 33.71 24.46
N GLU A 186 26.39 32.63 24.85
CA GLU A 186 27.10 32.54 26.15
C GLU A 186 28.16 33.65 26.30
N LYS A 187 28.96 33.85 25.26
CA LYS A 187 30.04 34.86 25.23
C LYS A 187 29.53 36.30 25.28
N ASN A 188 28.24 36.53 25.04
CA ASN A 188 27.64 37.85 24.93
C ASN A 188 26.46 38.06 25.90
N ILE A 189 26.31 37.21 26.93
CA ILE A 189 25.20 37.30 27.92
C ILE A 189 25.08 38.73 28.47
N ASP A 190 26.19 39.35 28.85
CA ASP A 190 26.23 40.71 29.41
C ASP A 190 25.81 41.79 28.41
N ARG A 191 25.97 41.56 27.09
CA ARG A 191 25.58 42.51 26.04
C ARG A 191 24.09 42.46 25.70
N PHE A 192 23.45 41.31 25.90
CA PHE A 192 22.04 41.13 25.54
C PHE A 192 21.07 41.47 26.69
N GLY A 193 21.60 41.89 27.85
CA GLY A 193 20.78 42.26 29.01
C GLY A 193 20.00 41.08 29.60
N ASP A 194 20.34 39.84 29.21
CA ASP A 194 19.68 38.63 29.67
C ASP A 194 20.37 38.14 30.95
N SER A 195 19.59 37.77 31.98
CA SER A 195 20.18 37.18 33.17
C SER A 195 20.71 35.77 32.86
N ARG A 196 21.80 35.39 33.52
CA ARG A 196 22.35 34.02 33.44
C ARG A 196 21.29 32.96 33.76
N GLU A 197 20.34 33.27 34.64
CA GLU A 197 19.21 32.39 34.97
C GLU A 197 18.21 32.25 33.81
N SER A 198 17.83 33.36 33.16
CA SER A 198 16.99 33.34 31.94
C SER A 198 17.63 32.47 30.87
N TYR A 199 18.93 32.63 30.68
CA TYR A 199 19.74 31.83 29.76
C TYR A 199 19.73 30.32 30.08
N LEU A 200 20.05 29.92 31.32
CA LEU A 200 20.03 28.52 31.74
C LEU A 200 18.62 27.92 31.64
N SER A 201 17.58 28.71 31.89
CA SER A 201 16.19 28.26 31.77
C SER A 201 15.79 27.92 30.32
N ARG A 202 16.36 28.61 29.32
CA ARG A 202 16.11 28.31 27.90
C ARG A 202 16.83 27.04 27.47
N LEU A 203 18.09 26.86 27.86
CA LEU A 203 18.82 25.63 27.57
C LEU A 203 18.15 24.41 28.22
N LYS A 204 17.70 24.54 29.47
CA LYS A 204 16.97 23.47 30.15
C LYS A 204 15.70 23.10 29.38
N ARG A 205 14.91 24.09 28.96
CA ARG A 205 13.70 23.87 28.14
C ARG A 205 14.03 23.20 26.80
N GLN A 206 15.12 23.58 26.15
CA GLN A 206 15.51 22.95 24.88
C GLN A 206 15.93 21.49 25.06
N ARG A 207 16.68 21.18 26.13
CA ARG A 207 17.04 19.78 26.47
C ARG A 207 15.80 18.94 26.79
N GLU A 208 14.87 19.47 27.58
CA GLU A 208 13.59 18.81 27.87
C GLU A 208 12.76 18.58 26.59
N SER A 209 12.77 19.54 25.65
CA SER A 209 12.15 19.39 24.33
C SER A 209 12.75 18.22 23.55
N ILE A 210 14.08 18.14 23.46
CA ILE A 210 14.78 17.06 22.75
C ILE A 210 14.52 15.70 23.39
N GLU A 211 14.59 15.60 24.71
CA GLU A 211 14.27 14.36 25.42
C GLU A 211 12.84 13.89 25.13
N SER A 212 11.89 14.82 24.99
CA SER A 212 10.51 14.47 24.58
C SER A 212 10.43 13.91 23.17
N LEU A 213 11.30 14.34 22.24
CA LEU A 213 11.36 13.82 20.87
C LEU A 213 11.81 12.36 20.82
N SER A 214 12.67 11.92 21.75
CA SER A 214 13.03 10.50 21.87
C SER A 214 11.80 9.63 22.11
N LEU A 215 10.90 10.09 22.99
CA LEU A 215 9.64 9.40 23.26
C LEU A 215 8.70 9.43 22.04
N GLU A 216 8.62 10.56 21.34
CA GLU A 216 7.85 10.68 20.09
C GLU A 216 8.35 9.68 19.02
N ILE A 217 9.67 9.57 18.82
CA ILE A 217 10.28 8.61 17.88
C ILE A 217 9.98 7.17 18.28
N SER A 218 10.06 6.83 19.58
CA SER A 218 9.72 5.50 20.07
C SER A 218 8.24 5.17 19.83
N ASN A 219 7.34 6.12 20.09
CA ASN A 219 5.91 5.95 19.85
C ASN A 219 5.60 5.74 18.37
N LEU A 220 6.27 6.48 17.48
CA LEU A 220 6.14 6.29 16.03
C LEU A 220 6.62 4.92 15.57
N THR A 221 7.68 4.41 16.18
CA THR A 221 8.21 3.07 15.91
C THR A 221 7.22 1.99 16.34
N GLU A 222 6.53 2.17 17.47
CA GLU A 222 5.45 1.25 17.87
C GLU A 222 4.21 1.38 16.97
N LEU A 223 3.85 2.59 16.56
CA LEU A 223 2.77 2.82 15.60
C LEU A 223 3.06 2.18 14.24
N SER A 224 4.32 2.22 13.77
CA SER A 224 4.70 1.58 12.50
C SER A 224 4.62 0.06 12.57
N LYS A 225 4.96 -0.56 13.71
CA LYS A 225 4.76 -2.00 13.94
C LYS A 225 3.29 -2.39 13.96
N GLY A 226 2.41 -1.47 14.36
CA GLY A 226 0.95 -1.68 14.36
C GLY A 226 0.32 -1.67 12.97
N LEU A 227 1.00 -1.11 11.96
CA LEU A 227 0.55 -1.19 10.57
C LEU A 227 0.70 -2.62 10.05
N ARG A 228 -0.41 -3.20 9.60
CA ARG A 228 -0.43 -4.50 8.96
C ARG A 228 -0.36 -4.36 7.44
N VAL A 229 0.38 -5.27 6.82
CA VAL A 229 0.32 -5.51 5.37
C VAL A 229 -1.12 -5.90 5.00
N LEU A 230 -1.61 -5.37 3.88
CA LEU A 230 -2.99 -5.52 3.40
C LEU A 230 -3.20 -6.76 2.53
#